data_AF-A0A958PPY5-F1
#
_entry.id   AF-A0A958PPY5-F1
#
_cell.length_a   1.000
_cell.length_b   1.000
_cell.length_c   1.000
_cell.angle_alpha   90.00
_cell.angle_beta   90.00
_cell.angle_gamma   90.00
#
_symmetry.space_group_name_H-M   'P 1'
#
loop_
_entity.id
_entity.type
_entity.pdbx_description
1 polymer ?
#
loop_
_entity_poly.entity_id
_entity_poly.type
_entity_poly.pdbx_seq_one_letter_code
_entity_poly.pdbx_strand_id
1 'polypeptide(L)'
;MKYSIQKTTEYDIWFDGLTTKAQASIEKRLKNITETGHFGKNPNKHKDLGEGLEELKFHDQNGMRIYFARTGEAEITLLLGGFKNGQSKDIKKARGFLD
;
A
#
# COMPACT_ATOMS: atom_id res chain seq x y z
N MET A 1 -3.51 -2.91 -17.91
CA MET A 1 -4.70 -3.42 -17.20
C MET A 1 -5.08 -2.37 -16.17
N LYS A 2 -6.36 -1.97 -16.12
CA LYS A 2 -6.81 -0.96 -15.15
C LYS A 2 -7.15 -1.63 -13.83
N TYR A 3 -6.72 -1.07 -12.70
CA TYR A 3 -7.07 -1.57 -11.37
C TYR A 3 -8.11 -0.69 -10.68
N SER A 4 -9.06 -1.30 -9.97
CA SER A 4 -9.87 -0.63 -8.95
C SER A 4 -9.16 -0.68 -7.59
N ILE A 5 -9.45 0.31 -6.73
CA ILE A 5 -8.92 0.37 -5.36
C ILE A 5 -10.08 0.37 -4.37
N GLN A 6 -10.06 -0.58 -3.45
CA GLN A 6 -10.82 -0.52 -2.19
C GLN A 6 -9.89 -0.06 -1.06
N LYS A 7 -10.46 0.57 -0.04
CA LYS A 7 -9.72 1.03 1.13
C LYS A 7 -10.43 0.56 2.39
N THR A 8 -9.65 0.11 3.34
CA THR A 8 -10.12 -0.16 4.70
C THR A 8 -10.18 1.14 5.51
N THR A 9 -10.97 1.12 6.59
CA THR A 9 -11.02 2.23 7.55
C THR A 9 -9.65 2.51 8.16
N GLU A 10 -8.84 1.48 8.43
CA GLU A 10 -7.49 1.62 8.99
C GLU A 10 -6.52 2.31 8.02
N TYR A 11 -6.66 2.04 6.73
CA TYR A 11 -5.91 2.79 5.72
C TYR A 11 -6.33 4.26 5.71
N ASP A 12 -7.64 4.56 5.69
CA ASP A 12 -8.14 5.93 5.62
C ASP A 12 -7.71 6.76 6.84
N ILE A 13 -7.86 6.21 8.05
CA ILE A 13 -7.40 6.86 9.30
C ILE A 13 -5.90 7.19 9.24
N TRP A 14 -5.08 6.24 8.77
CA TRP A 14 -3.65 6.48 8.63
C TRP A 14 -3.34 7.56 7.58
N PHE A 15 -4.02 7.49 6.43
CA PHE A 15 -3.82 8.40 5.31
C PHE A 15 -4.20 9.84 5.67
N ASP A 16 -5.29 10.03 6.42
CA ASP A 16 -5.76 11.33 6.87
C ASP A 16 -4.80 12.00 7.87
N GLY A 17 -4.00 11.22 8.60
CA GLY A 17 -2.95 11.72 9.49
C GLY A 17 -1.67 12.18 8.79
N LEU A 18 -1.57 12.02 7.46
CA LEU A 18 -0.37 12.38 6.70
C LEU A 18 -0.37 13.85 6.29
N THR A 19 0.83 14.39 6.03
CA THR A 19 0.96 15.71 5.40
C THR A 19 0.42 15.67 3.96
N THR A 20 -0.08 16.80 3.46
CA THR A 20 -0.58 16.92 2.08
C THR A 20 0.44 16.46 1.03
N LYS A 21 1.74 16.71 1.27
CA LYS A 21 2.82 16.25 0.39
C LYS A 21 2.93 14.72 0.36
N ALA A 22 2.79 14.07 1.51
CA ALA A 22 2.81 12.62 1.61
C ALA A 22 1.58 12.00 0.94
N GLN A 23 0.39 12.55 1.18
CA GLN A 23 -0.86 12.15 0.54
C GLN A 23 -0.77 12.22 -0.99
N ALA A 24 -0.35 13.38 -1.53
CA ALA A 24 -0.19 13.57 -2.97
C ALA A 24 0.82 12.58 -3.60
N SER A 25 1.90 12.26 -2.87
CA SER A 25 2.89 11.28 -3.33
C SER A 25 2.32 9.86 -3.40
N ILE A 26 1.44 9.50 -2.47
CA ILE A 26 0.74 8.21 -2.45
C ILE A 26 -0.27 8.17 -3.59
N GLU A 27 -1.13 9.17 -3.70
CA GLU A 27 -2.16 9.25 -4.74
C GLU A 27 -1.58 9.21 -6.14
N LYS A 28 -0.48 9.94 -6.40
CA LYS A 28 0.23 9.88 -7.68
C LYS A 28 0.67 8.47 -8.02
N ARG A 29 1.18 7.72 -7.03
CA ARG A 29 1.61 6.34 -7.24
C ARG A 29 0.43 5.40 -7.45
N LEU A 30 -0.63 5.53 -6.63
CA LEU A 30 -1.84 4.74 -6.76
C LEU A 30 -2.50 4.96 -8.13
N LYS A 31 -2.59 6.21 -8.60
CA LYS A 31 -3.07 6.54 -9.94
C LYS A 31 -2.25 5.86 -11.04
N ASN A 32 -0.93 5.90 -10.96
CA ASN A 32 -0.09 5.19 -11.92
C ASN A 32 -0.37 3.67 -11.92
N ILE A 33 -0.54 3.08 -10.73
CA ILE A 33 -0.88 1.65 -10.59
C ILE A 33 -2.25 1.37 -11.21
N THR A 34 -3.28 2.18 -10.92
CA THR A 34 -4.63 1.97 -11.47
C THR A 34 -4.71 2.15 -12.98
N GLU A 35 -3.88 3.02 -13.56
CA GLU A 35 -3.89 3.27 -15.00
C GLU A 35 -3.04 2.26 -15.78
N THR A 36 -1.87 1.88 -15.24
CA THR A 36 -0.86 1.11 -15.98
C THR A 36 -0.69 -0.32 -15.49
N GLY A 37 -1.07 -0.62 -14.24
CA GLY A 37 -0.75 -1.87 -13.55
C GLY A 37 0.71 -1.98 -13.12
N HIS A 38 1.48 -0.88 -13.13
CA HIS A 38 2.89 -0.90 -12.79
C HIS A 38 3.15 -0.61 -11.30
N PHE A 39 3.37 -1.68 -10.52
CA PHE A 39 3.67 -1.61 -9.08
C PHE A 39 5.13 -1.27 -8.77
N GLY A 40 6.02 -1.48 -9.75
CA GLY A 40 7.47 -1.36 -9.67
C GLY A 40 8.13 -2.73 -9.47
N LYS A 41 9.11 -3.09 -10.31
CA LYS A 41 9.78 -4.41 -10.22
C LYS A 41 10.90 -4.48 -9.18
N ASN A 42 11.34 -3.33 -8.67
CA ASN A 42 12.45 -3.26 -7.71
C ASN A 42 11.93 -3.57 -6.29
N PRO A 43 12.58 -4.47 -5.51
CA PRO A 43 12.20 -4.80 -4.13
C PRO A 43 12.19 -3.61 -3.15
N ASN A 44 12.82 -2.49 -3.52
CA ASN A 44 12.81 -1.22 -2.79
C ASN A 44 11.60 -0.34 -3.12
N LYS A 45 10.78 -0.72 -4.09
CA LYS A 45 9.53 -0.02 -4.44
C LYS A 45 8.34 -0.91 -4.11
N HIS A 46 8.38 -2.20 -4.42
CA HIS A 46 7.29 -3.14 -4.17
C HIS A 46 7.88 -4.46 -3.67
N LYS A 47 7.19 -5.12 -2.76
CA LYS A 47 7.62 -6.42 -2.24
C LYS A 47 6.39 -7.30 -1.99
N ASP A 48 6.44 -8.51 -2.50
CA ASP A 48 5.56 -9.59 -2.07
C ASP A 48 6.01 -10.08 -0.68
N LEU A 49 5.09 -10.07 0.28
CA LEU A 49 5.30 -10.54 1.65
C LEU A 49 4.77 -11.96 1.87
N GLY A 50 4.18 -12.59 0.84
CA GLY A 50 3.59 -13.91 0.89
C GLY A 50 2.19 -13.92 1.51
N GLU A 51 1.45 -15.01 1.24
CA GLU A 51 0.08 -15.24 1.73
C GLU A 51 -0.89 -14.12 1.30
N GLY A 52 -0.78 -13.65 0.06
CA GLY A 52 -1.67 -12.62 -0.49
C GLY A 52 -1.40 -11.19 0.00
N LEU A 53 -0.40 -10.97 0.86
CA LEU A 53 0.00 -9.66 1.35
C LEU A 53 1.16 -9.08 0.53
N GLU A 54 0.99 -7.86 0.03
CA GLU A 54 2.00 -7.10 -0.71
C GLU A 54 2.27 -5.74 -0.04
N GLU A 55 3.46 -5.19 -0.28
CA GLU A 55 3.91 -3.91 0.29
C GLU A 55 4.39 -2.95 -0.80
N LEU A 56 3.87 -1.71 -0.78
CA LEU A 56 4.43 -0.58 -1.51
C LEU A 56 5.34 0.25 -0.61
N LYS A 57 6.57 0.49 -1.05
CA LYS A 57 7.60 1.24 -0.33
C LYS A 57 7.83 2.62 -0.93
N PHE A 58 7.75 3.65 -0.10
CA PHE A 58 8.00 5.05 -0.47
C PHE A 58 9.26 5.55 0.24
N HIS A 59 10.41 5.47 -0.43
CA HIS A 59 11.70 5.87 0.15
C HIS A 59 11.83 7.38 0.32
N ASP A 60 11.35 8.14 -0.65
CA ASP A 60 11.53 9.61 -0.72
C ASP A 60 10.65 10.37 0.29
N GLN A 61 9.82 9.65 1.04
CA GLN A 61 8.87 10.20 2.01
C GLN A 61 8.97 9.45 3.34
N ASN A 62 10.08 9.62 4.06
CA ASN A 62 10.32 9.07 5.40
C ASN A 62 10.21 7.53 5.53
N GLY A 63 10.28 6.80 4.42
CA GLY A 63 10.12 5.35 4.43
C GLY A 63 8.70 4.88 4.73
N MET A 64 7.67 5.59 4.26
CA MET A 64 6.28 5.12 4.32
C MET A 64 6.09 3.77 3.60
N ARG A 65 5.10 3.00 4.07
CA ARG A 65 4.69 1.70 3.55
C ARG A 65 3.16 1.67 3.41
N ILE A 66 2.67 1.06 2.34
CA ILE A 66 1.27 0.69 2.21
C ILE A 66 1.21 -0.83 2.05
N TYR A 67 0.42 -1.47 2.88
CA TYR A 67 0.15 -2.90 2.85
C TYR A 67 -1.18 -3.12 2.14
N PHE A 68 -1.19 -3.99 1.14
CA PHE A 68 -2.34 -4.22 0.31
C PHE A 68 -2.44 -5.69 -0.11
N ALA A 69 -3.63 -6.10 -0.53
CA ALA A 69 -3.87 -7.40 -1.14
C ALA A 69 -4.53 -7.25 -2.50
N ARG A 70 -4.37 -8.25 -3.36
CA ARG A 70 -5.10 -8.38 -4.62
C ARG A 70 -6.32 -9.26 -4.37
N THR A 71 -7.50 -8.66 -4.38
CA THR A 71 -8.78 -9.31 -4.00
C THR A 71 -9.60 -9.80 -5.18
N GLY A 72 -9.09 -9.62 -6.41
CA GLY A 72 -9.75 -10.06 -7.63
C GLY A 72 -8.82 -9.94 -8.83
N GLU A 73 -9.35 -10.13 -10.03
CA GLU A 73 -8.55 -10.11 -11.27
C GLU A 73 -7.84 -8.76 -11.46
N ALA A 74 -8.51 -7.65 -11.20
CA ALA A 74 -7.98 -6.29 -11.36
C ALA A 74 -8.36 -5.37 -10.19
N GLU A 75 -8.40 -5.90 -8.98
CA GLU A 75 -8.74 -5.15 -7.77
C GLU A 75 -7.62 -5.24 -6.74
N ILE A 76 -7.33 -4.11 -6.09
CA ILE A 76 -6.47 -4.06 -4.91
C ILE A 76 -7.22 -3.46 -3.73
N THR A 77 -7.01 -4.01 -2.54
CA THR A 77 -7.51 -3.46 -1.28
C THR A 77 -6.34 -2.92 -0.47
N LEU A 78 -6.37 -1.64 -0.14
CA LEU A 78 -5.39 -1.02 0.76
C LEU A 78 -5.81 -1.30 2.21
N LEU A 79 -5.02 -2.11 2.91
CA LEU A 79 -5.34 -2.65 4.23
C LEU A 79 -4.84 -1.74 5.36
N LEU A 80 -3.65 -1.19 5.18
CA LEU A 80 -2.97 -0.42 6.21
C LEU A 80 -1.87 0.43 5.57
N GLY A 81 -1.51 1.53 6.21
CA GLY A 81 -0.22 2.17 5.97
C GLY A 81 0.57 2.36 7.25
N GLY A 82 1.86 2.63 7.08
CA GLY A 82 2.78 2.77 8.19
C GLY A 82 4.12 3.34 7.75
N PHE A 83 5.10 3.25 8.65
CA PHE A 83 6.45 3.74 8.42
C PHE A 83 7.46 2.62 8.69
N LYS A 84 8.66 2.74 8.10
CA LYS A 84 9.71 1.71 8.19
C LYS A 84 10.00 1.20 9.62
N ASN A 85 9.89 2.07 10.64
CA ASN A 85 10.20 1.72 12.02
C ASN A 85 9.11 0.85 12.69
N GLY A 86 7.91 0.78 12.11
CA GLY A 86 6.77 0.00 12.60
C GLY A 86 6.49 -1.28 11.79
N GLN A 87 7.34 -1.59 10.80
CA GLN A 87 7.01 -2.55 9.74
C GLN A 87 6.56 -3.92 10.26
N SER A 88 7.24 -4.52 11.25
CA SER A 88 6.87 -5.83 11.76
C SER A 88 5.48 -5.86 12.41
N LYS A 89 5.13 -4.81 13.16
CA LYS A 89 3.81 -4.63 13.77
C LYS A 89 2.74 -4.43 12.70
N ASP A 90 3.04 -3.62 11.69
CA ASP A 90 2.10 -3.31 10.63
C ASP A 90 1.83 -4.53 9.74
N ILE A 91 2.86 -5.33 9.40
CA ILE A 91 2.69 -6.59 8.68
C ILE A 91 1.79 -7.54 9.46
N LYS A 92 2.04 -7.72 10.77
CA LYS A 92 1.21 -8.57 11.60
C LYS A 92 -0.25 -8.10 11.61
N LYS A 93 -0.48 -6.79 11.73
CA LYS A 93 -1.83 -6.22 11.69
C LYS A 93 -2.48 -6.42 10.32
N ALA A 94 -1.74 -6.17 9.24
CA ALA A 94 -2.25 -6.29 7.87
C ALA A 94 -2.62 -7.74 7.51
N ARG A 95 -1.89 -8.75 8.01
CA ARG A 95 -2.26 -10.16 7.83
C ARG A 95 -3.63 -10.51 8.42
N GLY A 96 -3.99 -9.91 9.56
CA GLY A 96 -5.30 -10.15 10.18
C GLY A 96 -6.52 -9.64 9.40
N PHE A 97 -6.32 -8.96 8.25
CA PHE A 97 -7.41 -8.62 7.31
C PHE A 97 -7.61 -9.69 6.22
N LEU A 98 -6.70 -10.66 6.10
CA LEU A 98 -6.70 -11.68 5.05
C LEU A 98 -7.19 -13.05 5.56
N ASP A 99 -7.42 -13.16 6.87
CA ASP A 99 -7.98 -14.33 7.54
C ASP A 99 -9.52 -14.38 7.43
#